data_AF-A0A1V2AWK1-F1
#
_entry.id   AF-A0A1V2AWK1-F1
#
_cell.length_a   1.000
_cell.length_b   1.000
_cell.length_c   1.000
_cell.angle_alpha   90.00
_cell.angle_beta   90.00
_cell.angle_gamma   90.00
#
_symmetry.space_group_name_H-M   'P 1'
#
loop_
_entity.id
_entity.type
_entity.pdbx_description
1 polymer ?
#
loop_
_entity_poly.entity_id
_entity_poly.type
_entity_poly.pdbx_seq_one_letter_code
_entity_poly.pdbx_strand_id
1 'polypeptide(L)'
;MNFQQYQIWIKQFLREGKVISPGVTEYSEEIIKQNSHILIQIIRQHAENKEYRNLANLAELLRGECFFCYDYIEEWGTILEMMLLQAIVVFESEEVFRDHHILWLPHTLYDLIFHQISFGEYPPSCFELYFKLSKRVLDPYFMRLYESDKNWSYSQCLYFIEGASRSFAMQPEKFLELWALIEPQIKKDNGYYWLDEYWPTTYKELINSAK
;
A
#
# COMPACT_ATOMS: atom_id res chain seq x y z
N MET A 1 19.08 7.43 4.49
CA MET A 1 18.84 8.33 5.63
C MET A 1 17.97 7.60 6.65
N ASN A 2 18.16 7.76 7.97
CA ASN A 2 17.24 7.15 8.93
C ASN A 2 15.90 7.90 8.98
N PHE A 3 14.83 7.28 9.51
CA PHE A 3 13.48 7.87 9.46
C PHE A 3 13.39 9.25 10.12
N GLN A 4 14.00 9.46 11.28
CA GLN A 4 13.99 10.75 11.98
C GLN A 4 14.66 11.86 11.15
N GLN A 5 15.82 11.56 10.53
CA GLN A 5 16.51 12.50 9.64
C GLN A 5 15.68 12.79 8.39
N TYR A 6 15.03 11.77 7.82
CA TYR A 6 14.16 11.94 6.65
C TYR A 6 12.95 12.82 6.99
N GLN A 7 12.32 12.58 8.13
CA GLN A 7 11.20 13.38 8.62
C GLN A 7 11.62 14.84 8.81
N ILE A 8 12.79 15.12 9.39
CA ILE A 8 13.29 16.50 9.53
C ILE A 8 13.52 17.13 8.15
N TRP A 9 14.21 16.43 7.25
CA TRP A 9 14.53 16.91 5.91
C TRP A 9 13.28 17.27 5.11
N ILE A 10 12.31 16.35 5.04
CA ILE A 10 11.09 16.59 4.27
C ILE A 10 10.20 17.63 4.95
N LYS A 11 10.15 17.68 6.29
CA LYS A 11 9.43 18.75 6.99
C LYS A 11 10.07 20.12 6.78
N GLN A 12 11.38 20.21 6.58
CA GLN A 12 12.04 21.47 6.20
C GLN A 12 11.71 21.84 4.76
N PHE A 13 11.77 20.89 3.84
CA PHE A 13 11.45 21.09 2.42
C PHE A 13 9.98 21.49 2.20
N LEU A 14 9.07 20.87 2.95
CA LEU A 14 7.66 21.21 2.99
C LEU A 14 7.37 22.38 3.96
N ARG A 15 8.31 22.92 4.76
CA ARG A 15 8.06 24.11 5.62
C ARG A 15 8.19 25.41 4.85
N GLU A 16 8.93 25.42 3.74
CA GLU A 16 8.83 26.49 2.74
C GLU A 16 7.45 26.48 2.04
N GLY A 17 6.69 25.39 2.18
CA GLY A 17 5.26 25.26 1.83
C GLY A 17 4.43 24.62 2.96
N LYS A 18 4.29 25.26 4.13
CA LYS A 18 3.35 24.91 5.23
C LYS A 18 3.02 23.41 5.41
N VAL A 19 3.84 22.68 6.15
CA VAL A 19 3.53 21.30 6.61
C VAL A 19 2.30 21.28 7.52
N ILE A 20 1.47 20.26 7.28
CA ILE A 20 0.40 19.74 8.13
C ILE A 20 0.90 19.63 9.58
N SER A 21 0.41 20.50 10.46
CA SER A 21 0.61 20.36 11.90
C SER A 21 -0.63 19.68 12.49
N PRO A 22 -0.48 18.72 13.40
CA PRO A 22 -1.60 18.24 14.20
C PRO A 22 -2.23 19.45 14.90
N GLY A 23 -3.52 19.69 14.66
CA GLY A 23 -4.28 20.79 15.28
C GLY A 23 -4.52 22.03 14.42
N VAL A 24 -4.15 22.05 13.14
CA VAL A 24 -4.59 23.09 12.18
C VAL A 24 -5.76 22.55 11.37
N THR A 25 -6.97 23.04 11.67
CA THR A 25 -8.24 22.53 11.15
C THR A 25 -8.67 23.11 9.80
N GLU A 26 -7.99 24.13 9.27
CA GLU A 26 -8.35 24.76 7.99
C GLU A 26 -7.10 25.10 7.18
N TYR A 27 -6.64 24.16 6.35
CA TYR A 27 -5.75 24.50 5.24
C TYR A 27 -6.61 24.84 4.02
N SER A 28 -6.28 25.92 3.33
CA SER A 28 -6.92 26.21 2.04
C SER A 28 -6.57 25.10 1.05
N GLU A 29 -7.54 24.71 0.21
CA GLU A 29 -7.37 23.73 -0.86
C GLU A 29 -6.11 24.02 -1.71
N GLU A 30 -5.83 25.31 -1.95
CA GLU A 30 -4.63 25.80 -2.63
C GLU A 30 -3.31 25.30 -2.01
N ILE A 31 -3.18 25.31 -0.68
CA ILE A 31 -1.97 24.86 0.02
C ILE A 31 -1.84 23.34 -0.08
N ILE A 32 -2.95 22.62 0.04
CA ILE A 32 -2.98 21.17 -0.07
C ILE A 32 -2.53 20.74 -1.48
N LYS A 33 -3.02 21.42 -2.52
CA LYS A 33 -2.60 21.18 -3.92
C LYS A 33 -1.12 21.48 -4.14
N GLN A 34 -0.65 22.63 -3.67
CA GLN A 34 0.77 23.00 -3.77
C GLN A 34 1.68 21.95 -3.10
N ASN A 35 1.33 21.52 -1.88
CA ASN A 35 2.08 20.50 -1.17
C ASN A 35 2.05 19.15 -1.87
N SER A 36 0.90 18.78 -2.44
CA SER A 36 0.75 17.54 -3.19
C SER A 36 1.59 17.54 -4.48
N HIS A 37 1.68 18.67 -5.19
CA HIS A 37 2.59 18.81 -6.32
C HIS A 37 4.06 18.68 -5.93
N ILE A 38 4.48 19.25 -4.81
CA ILE A 38 5.84 19.08 -4.29
C ILE A 38 6.12 17.61 -3.96
N LEU A 39 5.18 16.94 -3.29
CA LEU A 39 5.28 15.51 -2.97
C LEU A 39 5.42 14.67 -4.24
N ILE A 40 4.66 14.95 -5.29
CA ILE A 40 4.79 14.27 -6.59
C ILE A 40 6.24 14.40 -7.12
N GLN A 41 6.85 15.58 -7.07
CA GLN A 41 8.24 15.75 -7.51
C GLN A 41 9.23 14.95 -6.66
N ILE A 42 9.05 14.95 -5.33
CA ILE A 42 9.89 14.18 -4.40
C ILE A 42 9.80 12.68 -4.70
N ILE A 43 8.58 12.16 -4.92
CA ILE A 43 8.37 10.75 -5.25
C ILE A 43 9.07 10.40 -6.57
N ARG A 44 8.94 11.25 -7.62
CA ARG A 44 9.64 11.04 -8.89
C ARG A 44 11.15 10.98 -8.70
N GLN A 45 11.72 11.96 -8.01
CA GLN A 45 13.15 12.04 -7.75
C GLN A 45 13.67 10.79 -7.04
N HIS A 46 13.00 10.36 -5.95
CA HIS A 46 13.41 9.16 -5.22
C HIS A 46 13.23 7.89 -6.06
N ALA A 47 12.18 7.79 -6.87
CA ALA A 47 11.97 6.67 -7.79
C ALA A 47 13.06 6.58 -8.86
N GLU A 48 13.39 7.70 -9.53
CA GLU A 48 14.44 7.79 -10.55
C GLU A 48 15.82 7.40 -9.99
N ASN A 49 16.13 7.85 -8.77
CA ASN A 49 17.37 7.53 -8.08
C ASN A 49 17.35 6.14 -7.40
N LYS A 50 16.24 5.40 -7.47
CA LYS A 50 16.03 4.10 -6.80
C LYS A 50 16.26 4.15 -5.28
N GLU A 51 15.88 5.26 -4.66
CA GLU A 51 16.01 5.47 -3.22
C GLU A 51 14.82 4.87 -2.46
N TYR A 52 14.61 3.56 -2.58
CA TYR A 52 13.41 2.89 -2.06
C TYR A 52 13.24 3.00 -0.53
N ARG A 53 14.34 3.11 0.23
CA ARG A 53 14.28 3.42 1.68
C ARG A 53 13.67 4.80 1.95
N ASN A 54 13.98 5.79 1.12
CA ASN A 54 13.42 7.13 1.25
C ASN A 54 11.93 7.13 0.89
N LEU A 55 11.53 6.36 -0.14
CA LEU A 55 10.11 6.13 -0.45
C LEU A 55 9.36 5.42 0.69
N ALA A 56 9.97 4.41 1.33
CA ALA A 56 9.39 3.76 2.50
C ALA A 56 9.19 4.74 3.68
N ASN A 57 10.21 5.56 3.96
CA ASN A 57 10.11 6.61 4.98
C ASN A 57 9.04 7.66 4.62
N LEU A 58 8.90 7.99 3.35
CA LEU A 58 7.85 8.90 2.88
C LEU A 58 6.46 8.31 3.11
N ALA A 59 6.25 7.05 2.74
CA ALA A 59 4.98 6.36 2.97
C ALA A 59 4.63 6.38 4.46
N GLU A 60 5.60 6.14 5.34
CA GLU A 60 5.39 6.14 6.79
C GLU A 60 5.01 7.52 7.32
N LEU A 61 5.60 8.58 6.76
CA LEU A 61 5.20 9.94 7.08
C LEU A 61 3.76 10.23 6.65
N LEU A 62 3.39 9.87 5.41
CA LEU A 62 2.04 10.08 4.90
C LEU A 62 0.99 9.33 5.75
N ARG A 63 1.31 8.09 6.15
CA ARG A 63 0.49 7.28 7.04
C ARG A 63 0.32 7.95 8.40
N GLY A 64 1.44 8.32 9.05
CA GLY A 64 1.44 8.86 10.42
C GLY A 64 0.80 10.25 10.56
N GLU A 65 0.79 11.04 9.48
CA GLU A 65 0.18 12.38 9.46
C GLU A 65 -1.25 12.36 8.88
N CYS A 66 -1.85 11.17 8.70
CA CYS A 66 -3.23 11.01 8.20
C CYS A 66 -3.49 11.73 6.87
N PHE A 67 -2.51 11.68 5.94
CA PHE A 67 -2.51 12.52 4.75
C PHE A 67 -3.75 12.35 3.87
N PHE A 68 -4.35 11.16 3.84
CA PHE A 68 -5.50 10.84 3.00
C PHE A 68 -6.85 10.82 3.73
N CYS A 69 -6.92 11.25 5.00
CA CYS A 69 -8.15 11.19 5.82
C CYS A 69 -9.19 12.29 5.51
N TYR A 70 -8.95 13.13 4.51
CA TYR A 70 -9.79 14.28 4.17
C TYR A 70 -10.51 14.04 2.83
N ASP A 71 -11.32 15.01 2.38
CA ASP A 71 -12.00 14.94 1.09
C ASP A 71 -11.00 14.80 -0.07
N TYR A 72 -11.27 13.84 -0.95
CA TYR A 72 -10.41 13.51 -2.09
C TYR A 72 -10.09 14.73 -2.98
N ILE A 73 -8.83 14.81 -3.41
CA ILE A 73 -8.35 15.68 -4.50
C ILE A 73 -7.53 14.88 -5.53
N GLU A 74 -7.46 15.38 -6.76
CA GLU A 74 -6.82 14.67 -7.89
C GLU A 74 -5.36 14.29 -7.64
N GLU A 75 -4.60 15.17 -6.99
CA GLU A 75 -3.18 14.96 -6.71
C GLU A 75 -2.94 13.77 -5.77
N TRP A 76 -3.90 13.45 -4.89
CA TRP A 76 -3.79 12.28 -4.01
C TRP A 76 -3.92 10.98 -4.77
N GLY A 77 -4.80 10.92 -5.77
CA GLY A 77 -4.86 9.80 -6.71
C GLY A 77 -3.51 9.59 -7.39
N THR A 78 -2.92 10.67 -7.91
CA THR A 78 -1.59 10.62 -8.55
C THR A 78 -0.49 10.13 -7.60
N ILE A 79 -0.47 10.64 -6.36
CA ILE A 79 0.49 10.21 -5.33
C ILE A 79 0.33 8.72 -5.03
N LEU A 80 -0.90 8.25 -4.80
CA LEU A 80 -1.18 6.87 -4.48
C LEU A 80 -0.77 5.93 -5.62
N GLU A 81 -1.10 6.26 -6.87
CA GLU A 81 -0.69 5.49 -8.05
C GLU A 81 0.82 5.38 -8.16
N MET A 82 1.53 6.50 -8.01
CA MET A 82 2.99 6.51 -8.08
C MET A 82 3.61 5.64 -6.98
N MET A 83 3.11 5.73 -5.75
CA MET A 83 3.62 4.95 -4.63
C MET A 83 3.33 3.45 -4.79
N LEU A 84 2.12 3.08 -5.25
CA LEU A 84 1.78 1.69 -5.58
C LEU A 84 2.64 1.13 -6.72
N LEU A 85 2.90 1.92 -7.76
CA LEU A 85 3.82 1.54 -8.83
C LEU A 85 5.22 1.25 -8.30
N GLN A 86 5.76 2.10 -7.40
CA GLN A 86 7.07 1.85 -6.80
C GLN A 86 7.07 0.60 -5.91
N ALA A 87 5.98 0.35 -5.15
CA ALA A 87 5.83 -0.86 -4.37
C ALA A 87 5.84 -2.12 -5.25
N ILE A 88 5.22 -2.07 -6.43
CA ILE A 88 5.29 -3.17 -7.41
C ILE A 88 6.72 -3.32 -7.95
N VAL A 89 7.39 -2.21 -8.28
CA VAL A 89 8.76 -2.23 -8.82
C VAL A 89 9.75 -2.88 -7.85
N VAL A 90 9.65 -2.65 -6.54
CA VAL A 90 10.58 -3.29 -5.58
C VAL A 90 10.42 -4.81 -5.50
N PHE A 91 9.24 -5.33 -5.81
CA PHE A 91 9.04 -6.76 -6.03
C PHE A 91 9.62 -7.19 -7.38
N GLU A 92 9.25 -6.53 -8.48
CA GLU A 92 9.68 -6.90 -9.84
C GLU A 92 11.21 -6.84 -10.04
N SER A 93 11.89 -5.97 -9.30
CA SER A 93 13.36 -5.83 -9.28
C SER A 93 14.06 -6.65 -8.21
N GLU A 94 13.30 -7.38 -7.38
CA GLU A 94 13.79 -8.22 -6.29
C GLU A 94 14.57 -7.48 -5.18
N GLU A 95 14.44 -6.14 -5.11
CA GLU A 95 15.07 -5.31 -4.08
C GLU A 95 14.61 -5.71 -2.67
N VAL A 96 13.39 -6.24 -2.55
CA VAL A 96 12.86 -6.79 -1.29
C VAL A 96 13.69 -7.93 -0.69
N PHE A 97 14.50 -8.64 -1.49
CA PHE A 97 15.43 -9.67 -0.99
C PHE A 97 16.82 -9.11 -0.67
N ARG A 98 17.19 -7.98 -1.27
CA ARG A 98 18.48 -7.33 -1.03
C ARG A 98 18.47 -6.51 0.25
N ASP A 99 17.33 -5.91 0.54
CA ASP A 99 17.13 -5.10 1.73
C ASP A 99 15.71 -5.22 2.26
N HIS A 100 15.56 -5.98 3.33
CA HIS A 100 14.27 -6.24 3.96
C HIS A 100 13.57 -4.98 4.48
N HIS A 101 14.29 -3.86 4.70
CA HIS A 101 13.66 -2.59 5.09
C HIS A 101 12.79 -2.01 3.97
N ILE A 102 13.03 -2.38 2.71
CA ILE A 102 12.22 -1.94 1.57
C ILE A 102 10.80 -2.49 1.66
N LEU A 103 10.59 -3.64 2.32
CA LEU A 103 9.24 -4.19 2.56
C LEU A 103 8.37 -3.27 3.43
N TRP A 104 8.96 -2.28 4.11
CA TRP A 104 8.20 -1.24 4.79
C TRP A 104 7.36 -0.40 3.82
N LEU A 105 7.81 -0.20 2.57
CA LEU A 105 7.05 0.52 1.56
C LEU A 105 5.69 -0.14 1.24
N PRO A 106 5.62 -1.39 0.72
CA PRO A 106 4.34 -2.03 0.44
C PRO A 106 3.51 -2.20 1.72
N HIS A 107 4.11 -2.58 2.85
CA HIS A 107 3.41 -2.71 4.13
C HIS A 107 2.68 -1.42 4.51
N THR A 108 3.39 -0.29 4.54
CA THR A 108 2.80 0.99 4.93
C THR A 108 1.74 1.46 3.95
N LEU A 109 1.86 1.14 2.66
CA LEU A 109 0.81 1.45 1.68
C LEU A 109 -0.45 0.62 1.90
N TYR A 110 -0.33 -0.65 2.28
CA TYR A 110 -1.47 -1.46 2.68
C TYR A 110 -2.18 -0.86 3.90
N ASP A 111 -1.44 -0.48 4.93
CA ASP A 111 -1.98 0.17 6.14
C ASP A 111 -2.72 1.47 5.79
N LEU A 112 -2.08 2.33 5.00
CA LEU A 112 -2.64 3.60 4.55
C LEU A 112 -3.94 3.39 3.76
N ILE A 113 -3.94 2.45 2.81
CA ILE A 113 -5.14 2.12 2.03
C ILE A 113 -6.25 1.61 2.93
N PHE A 114 -5.93 0.71 3.87
CA PHE A 114 -6.92 0.10 4.75
C PHE A 114 -7.60 1.12 5.68
N HIS A 115 -6.86 2.12 6.16
CA HIS A 115 -7.38 3.07 7.16
C HIS A 115 -7.82 4.42 6.60
N GLN A 116 -7.32 4.83 5.43
CA GLN A 116 -7.48 6.21 4.95
C GLN A 116 -8.10 6.32 3.55
N ILE A 117 -8.24 5.22 2.80
CA ILE A 117 -8.66 5.28 1.39
C ILE A 117 -10.01 4.58 1.18
N SER A 118 -10.95 5.33 0.62
CA SER A 118 -12.18 4.77 0.03
C SER A 118 -12.01 4.71 -1.50
N PHE A 119 -11.71 3.55 -2.07
CA PHE A 119 -11.43 3.43 -3.51
C PHE A 119 -12.56 3.91 -4.43
N GLY A 120 -13.79 4.05 -3.94
CA GLY A 120 -14.90 4.64 -4.71
C GLY A 120 -14.72 6.14 -5.02
N GLU A 121 -13.82 6.82 -4.30
CA GLU A 121 -13.51 8.24 -4.47
C GLU A 121 -12.26 8.47 -5.34
N TYR A 122 -11.47 7.42 -5.56
CA TYR A 122 -10.17 7.48 -6.24
C TYR A 122 -10.27 6.99 -7.68
N PRO A 123 -9.31 7.35 -8.57
CA PRO A 123 -9.26 6.85 -9.93
C PRO A 123 -9.21 5.30 -9.94
N PRO A 124 -9.92 4.62 -10.87
CA PRO A 124 -9.94 3.15 -10.94
C PRO A 124 -8.55 2.50 -11.02
N SER A 125 -7.59 3.19 -11.64
CA SER A 125 -6.19 2.80 -11.73
C SER A 125 -5.51 2.61 -10.38
N CYS A 126 -5.90 3.34 -9.32
CA CYS A 126 -5.41 3.11 -7.96
C CYS A 126 -5.75 1.69 -7.49
N PHE A 127 -6.99 1.26 -7.69
CA PHE A 127 -7.43 -0.08 -7.32
C PHE A 127 -6.78 -1.16 -8.19
N GLU A 128 -6.59 -0.91 -9.50
CA GLU A 128 -5.83 -1.82 -10.38
C GLU A 128 -4.41 -2.07 -9.88
N LEU A 129 -3.72 -1.01 -9.47
CA LEU A 129 -2.36 -1.11 -8.94
C LEU A 129 -2.34 -1.79 -7.57
N TYR A 130 -3.31 -1.50 -6.69
CA TYR A 130 -3.48 -2.19 -5.42
C TYR A 130 -3.68 -3.71 -5.63
N PHE A 131 -4.55 -4.10 -6.55
CA PHE A 131 -4.74 -5.48 -6.95
C PHE A 131 -3.44 -6.10 -7.51
N LYS A 132 -2.74 -5.40 -8.40
CA LYS A 132 -1.46 -5.88 -8.97
C LYS A 132 -0.42 -6.09 -7.87
N LEU A 133 -0.33 -5.20 -6.89
CA LEU A 133 0.56 -5.37 -5.73
C LEU A 133 0.18 -6.60 -4.91
N SER A 134 -1.10 -6.80 -4.60
CA SER A 134 -1.57 -7.98 -3.85
C SER A 134 -1.26 -9.29 -4.56
N LYS A 135 -1.42 -9.29 -5.88
CA LYS A 135 -1.03 -10.44 -6.71
C LYS A 135 0.47 -10.73 -6.64
N ARG A 136 1.33 -9.69 -6.59
CA ARG A 136 2.79 -9.86 -6.40
C ARG A 136 3.13 -10.41 -5.03
N VAL A 137 2.53 -9.90 -3.96
CA VAL A 137 2.73 -10.40 -2.59
C VAL A 137 2.25 -11.84 -2.44
N LEU A 138 1.21 -12.24 -3.15
CA LEU A 138 0.70 -13.62 -3.10
C LEU A 138 1.42 -14.59 -4.06
N ASP A 139 2.34 -14.10 -4.88
CA ASP A 139 3.12 -14.95 -5.79
C ASP A 139 3.97 -15.93 -4.96
N PRO A 140 3.93 -17.26 -5.26
CA PRO A 140 4.72 -18.26 -4.54
C PRO A 140 6.21 -17.93 -4.48
N TYR A 141 6.75 -17.22 -5.48
CA TYR A 141 8.13 -16.76 -5.47
C TYR A 141 8.41 -15.84 -4.28
N PHE A 142 7.54 -14.88 -3.99
CA PHE A 142 7.74 -13.93 -2.89
C PHE A 142 7.27 -14.45 -1.54
N MET A 143 6.35 -15.42 -1.50
CA MET A 143 5.88 -16.06 -0.26
C MET A 143 7.00 -16.64 0.61
N ARG A 144 8.16 -16.98 0.02
CA ARG A 144 9.35 -17.38 0.79
C ARG A 144 9.81 -16.35 1.82
N LEU A 145 9.54 -15.05 1.62
CA LEU A 145 9.84 -13.97 2.57
C LEU A 145 9.09 -14.16 3.91
N TYR A 146 7.92 -14.81 3.87
CA TYR A 146 7.19 -15.22 5.06
C TYR A 146 7.74 -16.54 5.62
N GLU A 147 7.94 -17.54 4.76
CA GLU A 147 8.23 -18.92 5.17
C GLU A 147 9.63 -19.10 5.78
N SER A 148 10.66 -18.42 5.24
CA SER A 148 12.04 -18.60 5.70
C SER A 148 12.37 -17.76 6.94
N ASP A 149 11.94 -16.51 6.94
CA ASP A 149 12.43 -15.49 7.87
C ASP A 149 11.33 -14.92 8.77
N LYS A 150 10.05 -15.30 8.54
CA LYS A 150 8.87 -14.70 9.18
C LYS A 150 8.97 -13.17 9.22
N ASN A 151 9.32 -12.57 8.09
CA ASN A 151 9.53 -11.14 8.01
C ASN A 151 8.26 -10.41 8.46
N TRP A 152 8.38 -9.57 9.50
CA TRP A 152 7.23 -8.91 10.11
C TRP A 152 6.51 -8.00 9.11
N SER A 153 7.22 -7.18 8.34
CA SER A 153 6.62 -6.29 7.34
C SER A 153 5.90 -7.08 6.24
N TYR A 154 6.48 -8.18 5.77
CA TYR A 154 5.81 -9.06 4.81
C TYR A 154 4.54 -9.68 5.40
N SER A 155 4.60 -10.12 6.67
CA SER A 155 3.44 -10.66 7.39
C SER A 155 2.32 -9.63 7.52
N GLN A 156 2.65 -8.35 7.71
CA GLN A 156 1.67 -7.27 7.72
C GLN A 156 1.03 -7.07 6.33
N CYS A 157 1.78 -7.17 5.24
CA CYS A 157 1.18 -7.14 3.90
C CYS A 157 0.11 -8.24 3.74
N LEU A 158 0.40 -9.47 4.18
CA LEU A 158 -0.55 -10.59 4.12
C LEU A 158 -1.77 -10.36 5.00
N TYR A 159 -1.58 -9.82 6.21
CA TYR A 159 -2.66 -9.42 7.12
C TYR A 159 -3.62 -8.41 6.48
N PHE A 160 -3.10 -7.36 5.83
CA PHE A 160 -3.96 -6.39 5.16
C PHE A 160 -4.67 -6.97 3.92
N ILE A 161 -4.02 -7.88 3.18
CA ILE A 161 -4.67 -8.61 2.08
C ILE A 161 -5.81 -9.50 2.61
N GLU A 162 -5.60 -10.14 3.76
CA GLU A 162 -6.62 -10.93 4.45
C GLU A 162 -7.85 -10.09 4.79
N GLY A 163 -7.64 -8.95 5.47
CA GLY A 163 -8.72 -8.03 5.84
C GLY A 163 -9.44 -7.38 4.66
N ALA A 164 -8.83 -7.35 3.47
CA ALA A 164 -9.39 -6.75 2.26
C ALA A 164 -10.30 -7.68 1.43
N SER A 165 -10.62 -8.89 1.91
CA SER A 165 -11.39 -9.89 1.15
C SER A 165 -12.71 -9.33 0.58
N ARG A 166 -13.44 -8.55 1.39
CA ARG A 166 -14.73 -7.93 1.01
C ARG A 166 -14.56 -6.86 -0.05
N SER A 167 -13.52 -6.03 0.06
CA SER A 167 -13.21 -4.99 -0.94
C SER A 167 -12.88 -5.62 -2.29
N PHE A 168 -12.12 -6.72 -2.32
CA PHE A 168 -11.88 -7.45 -3.56
C PHE A 168 -13.13 -8.13 -4.11
N ALA A 169 -14.02 -8.65 -3.26
CA ALA A 169 -15.24 -9.32 -3.69
C ALA A 169 -16.24 -8.40 -4.41
N MET A 170 -16.12 -7.07 -4.25
CA MET A 170 -16.86 -6.10 -5.06
C MET A 170 -16.48 -6.14 -6.55
N GLN A 171 -15.32 -6.71 -6.89
CA GLN A 171 -14.84 -6.95 -8.25
C GLN A 171 -14.56 -8.45 -8.41
N PRO A 172 -15.60 -9.28 -8.66
CA PRO A 172 -15.53 -10.73 -8.55
C PRO A 172 -14.39 -11.38 -9.33
N GLU A 173 -14.08 -10.87 -10.52
CA GLU A 173 -12.99 -11.34 -11.38
C GLU A 173 -11.62 -11.23 -10.68
N LYS A 174 -11.35 -10.09 -10.05
CA LYS A 174 -10.10 -9.87 -9.29
C LYS A 174 -10.05 -10.69 -8.02
N PHE A 175 -11.18 -10.80 -7.32
CA PHE A 175 -11.28 -11.67 -6.14
C PHE A 175 -10.89 -13.11 -6.50
N LEU A 176 -11.46 -13.66 -7.57
CA LEU A 176 -11.19 -15.04 -8.01
C LEU A 176 -9.72 -15.24 -8.43
N GLU A 177 -9.09 -14.23 -9.03
CA GLU A 177 -7.66 -14.27 -9.33
C GLU A 177 -6.78 -14.37 -8.07
N LEU A 178 -7.08 -13.59 -7.03
CA LEU A 178 -6.34 -13.68 -5.76
C LEU A 178 -6.67 -14.96 -5.01
N TRP A 179 -7.93 -15.41 -5.02
CA TRP A 179 -8.35 -16.67 -4.42
C TRP A 179 -7.59 -17.87 -5.00
N ALA A 180 -7.33 -17.89 -6.31
CA ALA A 180 -6.53 -18.93 -6.95
C ALA A 180 -5.09 -19.03 -6.41
N LEU A 181 -4.56 -17.95 -5.83
CA LEU A 181 -3.25 -17.92 -5.16
C LEU A 181 -3.33 -18.29 -3.68
N ILE A 182 -4.44 -17.97 -3.00
CA ILE A 182 -4.67 -18.20 -1.57
C ILE A 182 -5.13 -19.63 -1.28
N GLU A 183 -6.08 -20.16 -2.05
CA GLU A 183 -6.69 -21.48 -1.82
C GLU A 183 -5.65 -22.61 -1.71
N PRO A 184 -4.60 -22.69 -2.56
CA PRO A 184 -3.58 -23.72 -2.43
C PRO A 184 -2.75 -23.62 -1.14
N GLN A 185 -2.61 -22.42 -0.56
CA GLN A 185 -1.89 -22.20 0.71
C GLN A 185 -2.69 -22.81 1.86
N ILE A 186 -4.00 -22.52 1.90
CA ILE A 186 -4.94 -23.07 2.88
C ILE A 186 -4.97 -24.61 2.81
N LYS A 187 -5.13 -25.18 1.61
CA LYS A 187 -5.25 -26.63 1.43
C LYS A 187 -4.00 -27.41 1.84
N LYS A 188 -2.82 -26.79 1.76
CA LYS A 188 -1.54 -27.43 2.09
C LYS A 188 -1.14 -27.26 3.55
N ASP A 189 -1.89 -26.47 4.32
CA ASP A 189 -1.54 -26.05 5.69
C ASP A 189 -0.09 -25.54 5.77
N ASN A 190 0.32 -24.80 4.74
CA ASN A 190 1.66 -24.24 4.60
C ASN A 190 1.58 -22.77 4.20
N GLY A 191 2.43 -21.95 4.81
CA GLY A 191 2.47 -20.51 4.58
C GLY A 191 1.66 -19.72 5.63
N TYR A 192 1.10 -18.59 5.20
CA TYR A 192 0.33 -17.70 6.06
C TYR A 192 -1.00 -18.33 6.47
N TYR A 193 -1.36 -18.16 7.73
CA TYR A 193 -2.62 -18.68 8.26
C TYR A 193 -3.77 -17.75 7.86
N TRP A 194 -4.61 -18.23 6.95
CA TRP A 194 -5.80 -17.51 6.48
C TRP A 194 -7.02 -17.89 7.32
N LEU A 195 -7.62 -16.91 7.99
CA LEU A 195 -8.83 -17.05 8.80
C LEU A 195 -10.06 -17.35 7.93
N ASP A 196 -10.84 -18.34 8.35
CA ASP A 196 -12.03 -18.81 7.64
C ASP A 196 -13.08 -17.71 7.40
N GLU A 197 -13.18 -16.73 8.31
CA GLU A 197 -14.17 -15.65 8.26
C GLU A 197 -13.93 -14.62 7.14
N TYR A 198 -12.72 -14.57 6.59
CA TYR A 198 -12.37 -13.66 5.48
C TYR A 198 -12.50 -14.37 4.13
N TRP A 199 -11.39 -14.77 3.53
CA TRP A 199 -11.35 -15.26 2.16
C TRP A 199 -12.22 -16.49 1.92
N PRO A 200 -12.18 -17.57 2.74
CA PRO A 200 -13.03 -18.74 2.51
C PRO A 200 -14.52 -18.45 2.62
N THR A 201 -14.95 -17.68 3.62
CA THR A 201 -16.35 -17.29 3.79
C THR A 201 -16.80 -16.35 2.66
N THR A 202 -15.99 -15.35 2.32
CA THR A 202 -16.29 -14.42 1.23
C THR A 202 -16.42 -15.15 -0.11
N TYR A 203 -15.55 -16.12 -0.39
CA TYR A 203 -15.64 -16.96 -1.60
C TYR A 203 -16.94 -17.75 -1.63
N LYS A 204 -17.32 -18.42 -0.53
CA LYS A 204 -18.56 -19.19 -0.43
C LYS A 204 -19.80 -18.33 -0.68
N GLU A 205 -19.83 -17.12 -0.13
CA GLU A 205 -20.92 -16.17 -0.36
C GLU A 205 -20.97 -15.76 -1.83
N LEU A 206 -19.83 -15.40 -2.43
CA LEU A 206 -19.73 -14.96 -3.82
C LEU A 206 -20.26 -16.01 -4.81
N ILE A 207 -19.86 -17.29 -4.65
CA ILE A 207 -20.30 -18.37 -5.54
C ILE A 207 -21.78 -18.76 -5.33
N ASN A 208 -22.34 -18.50 -4.14
CA ASN A 208 -23.73 -18.79 -3.85
C ASN A 208 -24.66 -17.69 -4.37
N SER A 209 -24.20 -16.43 -4.40
CA SER A 209 -24.93 -15.31 -5.01
C SER A 209 -24.97 -15.34 -6.54
N ALA A 210 -24.10 -16.13 -7.18
CA ALA A 210 -24.04 -16.30 -8.63
C ALA A 210 -24.93 -17.43 -9.18
N LYS A 211 -25.63 -18.17 -8.29
CA LYS A 211 -26.57 -19.25 -8.63
C LYS A 211 -28.00 -18.77 -8.54
#